data_AF-A0AAW4N9E3-F1
#
_entry.id   AF-A0AAW4N9E3-F1
#
_cell.length_a   1.000
_cell.length_b   1.000
_cell.length_c   1.000
_cell.angle_alpha   90.00
_cell.angle_beta   90.00
_cell.angle_gamma   90.00
#
_symmetry.space_group_name_H-M   'P 1'
#
loop_
_entity.id
_entity.type
_entity.pdbx_description
1 polymer ?
#
loop_
_entity_poly.entity_id
_entity_poly.type
_entity_poly.pdbx_seq_one_letter_code
_entity_poly.pdbx_strand_id
1 'polypeptide(L)'
;MDLNQINPVLLLATLTQQIVEQEKELVQQPSVKASLSENLLKRGNLLMQMGDKDGAEKDMKRYLELNPEKVGELTGEFKAEGREHCR
;
A
#
# COMPACT_ATOMS: atom_id res chain seq x y z
N MET A 1 -17.29 9.37 -12.03
CA MET A 1 -17.40 10.30 -10.89
C MET A 1 -16.01 10.86 -10.66
N ASP A 2 -15.82 12.17 -10.81
CA ASP A 2 -14.52 12.83 -10.58
C ASP A 2 -14.13 12.74 -9.11
N LEU A 3 -13.02 12.06 -8.82
CA LEU A 3 -12.46 11.89 -7.46
C LEU A 3 -12.16 13.24 -6.78
N ASN A 4 -11.96 14.31 -7.56
CA ASN A 4 -11.72 15.67 -7.08
C ASN A 4 -12.97 16.40 -6.55
N GLN A 5 -14.17 15.81 -6.70
CA GLN A 5 -15.44 16.40 -6.20
C GLN A 5 -15.99 15.67 -4.97
N ILE A 6 -15.40 14.55 -4.58
CA ILE A 6 -15.83 13.79 -3.40
C ILE A 6 -15.16 14.40 -2.17
N ASN A 7 -15.94 14.64 -1.12
CA ASN A 7 -15.43 15.10 0.16
C ASN A 7 -14.32 14.13 0.64
N PRO A 8 -13.07 14.59 0.85
CA PRO A 8 -11.95 13.72 1.21
C PRO A 8 -12.19 12.97 2.51
N VAL A 9 -12.95 13.55 3.44
CA VAL A 9 -13.33 12.90 4.71
C VAL A 9 -14.28 11.72 4.47
N LEU A 10 -15.26 11.89 3.57
CA LEU A 10 -16.19 10.81 3.21
C LEU A 10 -15.45 9.68 2.47
N LEU A 11 -14.52 10.03 1.59
CA LEU A 11 -13.68 9.05 0.90
C LEU A 11 -12.80 8.27 1.89
N LEU A 12 -12.16 8.96 2.84
CA LEU A 12 -11.37 8.32 3.89
C LEU A 12 -12.21 7.34 4.73
N ALA A 13 -13.41 7.78 5.16
CA ALA A 13 -14.32 6.93 5.94
C ALA A 13 -14.73 5.68 5.15
N THR A 14 -15.01 5.83 3.86
CA THR A 14 -15.40 4.72 2.97
C THR A 14 -14.25 3.73 2.79
N LEU A 15 -13.04 4.23 2.51
CA LEU A 15 -11.84 3.39 2.38
C LEU A 15 -11.52 2.66 3.68
N THR A 16 -11.69 3.33 4.83
CA THR A 16 -11.47 2.71 6.14
C THR A 16 -12.46 1.57 6.40
N GLN A 17 -13.74 1.77 6.07
CA GLN A 17 -14.74 0.72 6.20
C GLN A 17 -14.41 -0.49 5.31
N GLN A 18 -14.08 -0.24 4.03
CA GLN A 18 -13.72 -1.29 3.08
C GLN A 18 -12.50 -2.09 3.53
N ILE A 19 -11.47 -1.42 4.05
CA ILE A 19 -10.27 -2.08 4.58
C ILE A 19 -10.62 -3.01 5.73
N VAL A 20 -11.43 -2.55 6.69
CA VAL A 20 -11.83 -3.36 7.86
C VAL A 20 -12.63 -4.60 7.43
N GLU A 21 -13.49 -4.46 6.44
CA GLU A 21 -14.26 -5.58 5.88
C GLU A 21 -13.35 -6.58 5.16
N GLN A 22 -12.46 -6.08 4.29
CA GLN A 22 -11.51 -6.90 3.55
C GLN A 22 -10.50 -7.61 4.45
N GLU A 23 -10.08 -7.00 5.56
CA GLU A 23 -9.19 -7.66 6.53
C GLU A 23 -9.87 -8.85 7.21
N LYS A 24 -11.19 -8.79 7.45
CA LYS A 24 -11.95 -9.94 7.96
C LYS A 24 -12.11 -11.02 6.88
N GLU A 25 -12.37 -10.62 5.65
CA GLU A 25 -12.52 -11.53 4.52
C GLU A 25 -11.19 -12.17 4.10
N LEU A 26 -10.06 -11.52 4.35
CA LEU A 26 -8.72 -12.04 4.07
C LEU A 26 -8.46 -13.40 4.74
N VAL A 27 -9.05 -13.63 5.91
CA VAL A 27 -8.96 -14.92 6.63
C VAL A 27 -9.68 -16.03 5.86
N GLN A 28 -10.75 -15.68 5.14
CA GLN A 28 -11.59 -16.61 4.39
C GLN A 28 -11.11 -16.80 2.95
N GLN A 29 -10.62 -15.72 2.32
CA GLN A 29 -10.26 -15.68 0.91
C GLN A 29 -8.95 -14.92 0.66
N PRO A 30 -7.85 -15.60 0.30
CA PRO A 30 -6.59 -14.96 0.03
C PRO A 30 -6.58 -14.13 -1.28
N SER A 31 -7.60 -14.25 -2.13
CA SER A 31 -7.81 -13.42 -3.32
C SER A 31 -8.05 -11.94 -2.99
N VAL A 32 -8.56 -11.64 -1.79
CA VAL A 32 -8.86 -10.28 -1.32
C VAL A 32 -7.59 -9.46 -1.05
N LYS A 33 -6.41 -10.11 -0.97
CA LYS A 33 -5.12 -9.43 -0.76
C LYS A 33 -4.86 -8.31 -1.77
N ALA A 34 -5.16 -8.55 -3.06
CA ALA A 34 -4.89 -7.57 -4.11
C ALA A 34 -5.76 -6.31 -3.94
N SER A 35 -7.06 -6.47 -3.68
CA SER A 35 -7.99 -5.36 -3.51
C SER A 35 -7.79 -4.63 -2.18
N LEU A 36 -7.46 -5.35 -1.10
CA LEU A 36 -7.08 -4.78 0.19
C LEU A 36 -5.85 -3.88 0.05
N SER A 37 -4.85 -4.36 -0.68
CA SER A 37 -3.62 -3.61 -0.94
C SER A 37 -3.89 -2.32 -1.73
N GLU A 38 -4.76 -2.38 -2.75
CA GLU A 38 -5.14 -1.21 -3.51
C GLU A 38 -5.85 -0.15 -2.63
N ASN A 39 -6.73 -0.59 -1.72
CA ASN A 39 -7.43 0.30 -0.81
C ASN A 39 -6.49 0.94 0.23
N LEU A 40 -5.54 0.18 0.78
CA LEU A 40 -4.50 0.71 1.65
C LEU A 40 -3.66 1.80 0.94
N LEU A 41 -3.28 1.56 -0.31
CA LEU A 41 -2.53 2.55 -1.09
C LEU A 41 -3.34 3.84 -1.33
N LYS A 42 -4.63 3.71 -1.69
CA LYS A 42 -5.52 4.86 -1.88
C LYS A 42 -5.70 5.65 -0.58
N ARG A 43 -5.91 4.96 0.55
CA ARG A 43 -6.08 5.61 1.86
C ARG A 43 -4.79 6.30 2.31
N GLY A 44 -3.64 5.64 2.15
CA GLY A 44 -2.34 6.23 2.49
C GLY A 44 -2.03 7.48 1.68
N ASN A 45 -2.30 7.47 0.37
CA ASN A 45 -2.14 8.65 -0.47
C ASN A 45 -3.07 9.81 -0.05
N LEU A 46 -4.32 9.49 0.29
CA LEU A 46 -5.28 10.48 0.77
C LEU A 46 -4.88 11.06 2.12
N LEU A 47 -4.43 10.23 3.06
CA LEU A 47 -3.90 10.66 4.37
C LEU A 47 -2.70 11.58 4.20
N MET A 48 -1.77 11.23 3.29
CA MET A 48 -0.62 12.07 2.98
C MET A 48 -1.02 13.42 2.38
N GLN A 49 -2.04 13.45 1.51
CA GLN A 49 -2.62 14.69 0.99
C GLN A 49 -3.29 15.54 2.08
N MET A 50 -3.90 14.90 3.09
CA MET A 50 -4.51 15.57 4.24
C MET A 50 -3.48 15.98 5.31
N GLY A 51 -2.22 15.59 5.17
CA GLY A 51 -1.13 15.90 6.11
C GLY A 51 -0.94 14.88 7.24
N ASP A 52 -1.72 13.81 7.28
CA ASP A 52 -1.57 12.71 8.25
C ASP A 52 -0.52 11.72 7.75
N LYS A 53 0.75 12.02 8.04
CA LYS A 53 1.90 11.20 7.65
C LYS A 53 1.97 9.89 8.42
N ASP A 54 1.64 9.91 9.71
CA ASP A 54 1.64 8.71 10.56
C ASP A 54 0.60 7.68 10.10
N GLY A 55 -0.59 8.14 9.72
CA GLY A 55 -1.63 7.29 9.14
C GLY A 55 -1.19 6.71 7.79
N ALA A 56 -0.63 7.56 6.91
CA ALA A 56 -0.13 7.13 5.61
C ALA A 56 1.02 6.11 5.71
N GLU A 57 1.93 6.27 6.67
CA GLU A 57 3.03 5.34 6.89
C GLU A 57 2.53 3.96 7.31
N LYS A 58 1.54 3.91 8.22
CA LYS A 58 0.92 2.64 8.65
C LYS A 58 0.30 1.90 7.47
N ASP A 59 -0.40 2.61 6.59
CA ASP A 59 -1.00 2.04 5.39
C ASP A 59 0.03 1.51 4.42
N MET A 60 1.11 2.27 4.20
CA MET A 60 2.20 1.85 3.32
C MET A 60 2.94 0.63 3.89
N LYS A 61 3.18 0.59 5.19
CA LYS A 61 3.81 -0.57 5.84
C LYS A 61 2.96 -1.82 5.63
N ARG A 62 1.65 -1.73 5.88
CA ARG A 62 0.72 -2.84 5.68
C ARG A 62 0.64 -3.27 4.21
N TYR A 63 0.65 -2.31 3.30
CA TYR A 63 0.70 -2.55 1.86
C TYR A 63 1.92 -3.39 1.45
N LEU A 64 3.10 -3.05 1.96
CA LEU A 64 4.33 -3.78 1.68
C LEU A 64 4.34 -5.19 2.29
N GLU A 65 3.77 -5.37 3.49
CA GLU A 65 3.59 -6.70 4.11
C GLU A 65 2.71 -7.63 3.26
N LEU A 66 1.69 -7.06 2.60
CA LEU A 66 0.77 -7.82 1.75
C LEU A 66 1.33 -8.09 0.35
N ASN A 67 2.30 -7.29 -0.11
CA ASN A 67 2.89 -7.37 -1.46
C ASN A 67 4.42 -7.48 -1.38
N PRO A 68 4.96 -8.64 -0.97
CA PRO A 68 6.41 -8.85 -0.86
C PRO A 68 7.13 -8.71 -2.19
N GLU A 69 6.46 -8.94 -3.32
CA GLU A 69 7.00 -8.73 -4.67
C GLU A 69 7.41 -7.27 -4.93
N LYS A 70 6.61 -6.31 -4.45
CA LYS A 70 6.88 -4.88 -4.61
C LYS A 70 8.00 -4.40 -3.70
N VAL A 71 8.17 -5.04 -2.55
CA VAL A 71 9.34 -4.84 -1.69
C VAL A 71 10.60 -5.24 -2.44
N GLY A 72 10.56 -6.36 -3.19
CA GLY A 72 11.63 -6.80 -4.08
C GLY A 72 12.05 -5.72 -5.09
N GLU A 73 11.08 -5.10 -5.77
CA GLU A 73 11.32 -4.00 -6.72
C GLU A 73 12.00 -2.77 -6.06
N LEU A 74 11.63 -2.44 -4.82
CA LEU A 74 12.22 -1.34 -4.06
C LEU A 74 13.60 -1.67 -3.50
N THR A 75 13.80 -2.91 -3.05
CA THR A 75 15.08 -3.38 -2.51
C THR A 75 16.13 -3.54 -3.59
N GLY A 76 15.71 -3.60 -4.86
CA GLY A 76 16.52 -3.65 -6.07
C GLY A 76 17.76 -4.48 -5.83
N GLU A 77 17.66 -5.81 -5.90
CA GLU A 77 18.80 -6.73 -5.76
C GLU A 77 20.05 -6.13 -6.44
N PHE A 78 20.90 -5.49 -5.63
CA PHE A 78 22.10 -4.83 -6.14
C PHE A 78 23.11 -5.94 -6.33
N LYS A 79 23.03 -6.62 -7.47
CA LYS A 79 24.07 -7.56 -7.93
C LYS A 79 25.28 -6.74 -8.35
N ALA A 80 26.09 -6.35 -7.36
CA ALA A 80 27.44 -5.87 -7.62
C ALA A 80 28.27 -7.06 -8.11
N GLU A 81 28.36 -7.24 -9.44
CA GLU A 81 29.35 -8.15 -10.02
C GLU A 81 30.74 -7.54 -9.81
N GLY A 82 31.44 -7.98 -8.78
CA GLY A 82 32.85 -7.64 -8.56
C GLY A 82 33.70 -8.19 -9.70
N ARG A 83 33.96 -7.38 -10.74
CA ARG A 83 35.01 -7.68 -11.71
C ARG A 83 36.35 -7.26 -11.12
N GLU A 84 36.93 -8.15 -10.32
CA GLU A 84 38.33 -8.02 -9.94
C GLU A 84 39.18 -8.24 -11.19
N HIS A 85 39.62 -7.14 -11.80
CA HIS A 85 40.58 -7.18 -12.88
C HIS A 85 41.97 -7.38 -12.26
N CYS A 86 42.34 -8.64 -11.99
CA CYS A 86 43.71 -9.00 -11.66
C CYS A 86 44.63 -8.63 -12.83
N ARG A 87 45.60 -7.77 -12.58
CA ARG A 87 46.79 -7.54 -13.42
C ARG A 87 48.00 -8.17 -12.77
#